data_AF-A0A3S3QM78-F1
#
_entry.id   AF-A0A3S3QM78-F1
#
_cell.length_a   1.000
_cell.length_b   1.000
_cell.length_c   1.000
_cell.angle_alpha   90.00
_cell.angle_beta   90.00
_cell.angle_gamma   90.00
#
_symmetry.space_group_name_H-M   'P 1'
#
loop_
_entity.id
_entity.type
_entity.pdbx_description
1 polymer ?
#
loop_
_entity_poly.entity_id
_entity_poly.type
_entity_poly.pdbx_seq_one_letter_code
_entity_poly.pdbx_strand_id
1 'polypeptide(L)'
;MEYRNAVFVVTSEDSCPIYNVGEEIQIQDSAVSVDYEKPVCLILVRELHKALAKKPGEQRFTQMAMQRASFRCPGCTGSMRFEYKKERGFSTLQMNLLRIADKKARKRHVEALFKHLRTMQVFELLEDHDLLDLISMLKLKQFDPNKVIISEGTRGTHLYIILSGKVAIIKGDNEVIAEIGRGEIFGEMSLLSGEPASSSVHSRTVVKFGTINGKDLKFILNRYPVLQIFSIACWSTELK
;
A
#
# COMPACT_ATOMS: atom_id res chain seq x y z
N MET A 1 1.53 -24.83 -25.53
CA MET A 1 1.22 -24.03 -24.32
C MET A 1 1.97 -22.71 -24.46
N GLU A 2 1.37 -21.73 -25.13
CA GLU A 2 2.04 -20.54 -25.69
C GLU A 2 2.19 -19.35 -24.73
N TYR A 3 1.97 -19.54 -23.43
CA TYR A 3 2.05 -18.47 -22.43
C TYR A 3 3.01 -18.82 -21.29
N ARG A 4 4.21 -19.33 -21.61
CA ARG A 4 5.23 -19.65 -20.60
C ARG A 4 5.66 -18.41 -19.80
N ASN A 5 5.73 -17.26 -20.47
CA ASN A 5 6.03 -15.97 -19.85
C ASN A 5 5.00 -14.93 -20.30
N ALA A 6 4.28 -14.33 -19.35
CA ALA A 6 3.30 -13.28 -19.64
C ALA A 6 3.30 -12.24 -18.52
N VAL A 7 3.17 -10.95 -18.88
CA VAL A 7 3.02 -9.85 -17.92
C VAL A 7 1.62 -9.26 -18.08
N PHE A 8 0.92 -9.10 -16.97
CA PHE A 8 -0.39 -8.45 -16.91
C PHE A 8 -0.29 -7.20 -16.04
N VAL A 9 -0.98 -6.14 -16.41
CA VAL A 9 -1.00 -4.88 -15.64
C VAL A 9 -2.43 -4.60 -15.18
N VAL A 10 -2.60 -4.22 -13.92
CA VAL A 10 -3.90 -3.76 -13.39
C VAL A 10 -4.21 -2.39 -13.98
N THR A 11 -5.25 -2.27 -14.80
CA THR A 11 -5.61 -1.01 -15.48
C THR A 11 -6.78 -0.28 -14.85
N SER A 12 -7.65 -1.00 -14.15
CA SER A 12 -8.68 -0.40 -13.32
C SER A 12 -8.94 -1.26 -12.11
N GLU A 13 -9.26 -0.62 -11.00
CA GLU A 13 -9.54 -1.29 -9.75
C GLU A 13 -10.65 -0.53 -9.03
N ASP A 14 -11.59 -1.29 -8.49
CA ASP A 14 -12.68 -0.82 -7.65
C ASP A 14 -12.75 -1.75 -6.45
N SER A 15 -12.45 -1.24 -5.26
CA SER A 15 -12.59 -1.94 -3.97
C SER A 15 -11.85 -3.30 -3.83
N CYS A 16 -10.80 -3.57 -4.62
CA CYS A 16 -9.86 -4.65 -4.43
C CYS A 16 -8.93 -4.38 -3.23
N PRO A 17 -8.91 -5.25 -2.20
CA PRO A 17 -8.11 -5.01 -1.00
C PRO A 17 -6.61 -5.30 -1.17
N ILE A 18 -6.20 -5.96 -2.25
CA ILE A 18 -4.84 -6.49 -2.39
C ILE A 18 -4.06 -5.74 -3.48
N TYR A 19 -4.68 -5.48 -4.64
CA TYR A 19 -3.97 -4.93 -5.80
C TYR A 19 -4.43 -3.51 -6.12
N ASN A 20 -3.52 -2.71 -6.68
CA ASN A 20 -3.76 -1.33 -7.09
C ASN A 20 -3.54 -1.15 -8.60
N VAL A 21 -4.13 -0.10 -9.17
CA VAL A 21 -3.90 0.29 -10.57
C VAL A 21 -2.40 0.54 -10.82
N GLY A 22 -1.89 -0.02 -11.92
CA GLY A 22 -0.49 0.08 -12.35
C GLY A 22 0.40 -1.08 -11.93
N GLU A 23 -0.08 -1.99 -11.07
CA GLU A 23 0.70 -3.14 -10.61
C GLU A 23 0.86 -4.20 -11.70
N GLU A 24 2.06 -4.79 -11.78
CA GLU A 24 2.39 -5.84 -12.73
C GLU A 24 2.34 -7.22 -12.08
N ILE A 25 1.72 -8.16 -12.78
CA ILE A 25 1.57 -9.57 -12.40
C ILE A 25 2.29 -10.39 -13.45
N GLN A 26 3.26 -11.20 -13.04
CA GLN A 26 4.12 -11.97 -13.94
C GLN A 26 3.78 -13.45 -13.84
N ILE A 27 3.57 -14.09 -14.98
CA ILE A 27 3.39 -15.53 -15.08
C ILE A 27 4.66 -16.11 -15.69
N GLN A 28 5.31 -17.01 -14.96
CA GLN A 28 6.50 -17.75 -15.41
C GLN A 28 6.25 -19.25 -15.21
N ASP A 29 6.30 -20.04 -16.27
CA ASP A 29 6.12 -21.50 -16.25
C ASP A 29 4.85 -21.96 -15.50
N SER A 30 3.75 -21.25 -15.68
CA SER A 30 2.45 -21.45 -14.99
C SER A 30 2.42 -21.08 -13.51
N ALA A 31 3.53 -20.56 -12.95
CA ALA A 31 3.53 -19.92 -11.65
C ALA A 31 3.15 -18.44 -11.78
N VAL A 32 2.16 -18.00 -11.01
CA VAL A 32 1.83 -16.58 -10.88
C VAL A 32 2.74 -15.99 -9.80
N SER A 33 3.58 -15.07 -10.23
CA SER A 33 4.41 -14.24 -9.35
C SER A 33 3.87 -12.82 -9.36
N VAL A 34 3.71 -12.27 -8.16
CA VAL A 34 3.40 -10.85 -7.96
C VAL A 34 4.58 -10.25 -7.22
N ASP A 35 4.76 -8.92 -7.26
CA ASP A 35 5.79 -8.26 -6.47
C ASP A 35 5.67 -8.73 -5.00
N TYR A 36 6.81 -9.18 -4.44
CA TYR A 36 6.95 -10.11 -3.29
C TYR A 36 6.37 -9.64 -1.96
N GLU A 37 5.73 -8.48 -1.94
CA GLU A 37 5.32 -7.77 -0.74
C GLU A 37 3.79 -7.79 -0.57
N LYS A 38 3.07 -8.50 -1.46
CA LYS A 38 1.61 -8.65 -1.41
C LYS A 38 1.19 -10.11 -1.42
N PRO A 39 0.13 -10.47 -0.68
CA PRO A 39 -0.40 -11.83 -0.71
C PRO A 39 -0.94 -12.17 -2.10
N VAL A 40 -0.64 -13.38 -2.59
CA VAL A 40 -1.17 -13.85 -3.87
C VAL A 40 -2.65 -14.20 -3.72
N CYS A 41 -3.52 -13.41 -4.32
CA CYS A 41 -4.96 -13.68 -4.37
C CYS A 41 -5.28 -14.91 -5.24
N LEU A 42 -5.79 -15.99 -4.65
CA LEU A 42 -6.15 -17.22 -5.37
C LEU A 42 -7.25 -17.02 -6.43
N ILE A 43 -8.12 -16.02 -6.23
CA ILE A 43 -9.15 -15.65 -7.21
C ILE A 43 -8.48 -15.07 -8.46
N LEU A 44 -7.50 -14.17 -8.29
CA LEU A 44 -6.70 -13.67 -9.41
C LEU A 44 -6.02 -14.83 -10.15
N VAL A 45 -5.37 -15.74 -9.42
CA VAL A 45 -4.69 -16.91 -10.01
C VAL A 45 -5.66 -17.74 -10.85
N ARG A 46 -6.87 -18.02 -10.34
CA ARG A 46 -7.90 -18.75 -11.08
C ARG A 46 -8.33 -18.05 -12.37
N GLU A 47 -8.54 -16.73 -12.32
CA GLU A 47 -8.97 -15.96 -13.49
C GLU A 47 -7.85 -15.81 -14.52
N LEU A 48 -6.60 -15.69 -14.09
CA LEU A 48 -5.43 -15.75 -14.97
C LEU A 48 -5.33 -17.12 -15.65
N HIS A 49 -5.48 -18.22 -14.92
CA HIS A 49 -5.50 -19.55 -15.52
C HIS A 49 -6.64 -19.73 -16.54
N LYS A 50 -7.84 -19.21 -16.25
CA LYS A 50 -8.96 -19.22 -17.23
C LYS A 50 -8.64 -18.39 -18.47
N ALA A 51 -8.03 -17.22 -18.31
CA ALA A 51 -7.64 -16.35 -19.41
C ALA A 51 -6.58 -17.02 -20.30
N LEU A 52 -5.63 -17.74 -19.69
CA LEU A 52 -4.57 -18.48 -20.37
C LEU A 52 -5.03 -19.81 -21.00
N ALA A 53 -6.12 -20.42 -20.51
CA ALA A 53 -6.61 -21.72 -20.95
C ALA A 53 -7.51 -21.68 -22.22
N LYS A 54 -7.93 -20.50 -22.68
CA LYS A 54 -8.74 -20.38 -23.92
C LYS A 54 -7.91 -20.80 -25.14
N LYS A 55 -8.36 -21.82 -25.87
CA LYS A 55 -7.60 -22.49 -26.95
C LYS A 55 -7.38 -21.60 -28.20
N PRO A 56 -6.28 -21.79 -28.95
CA PRO A 56 -5.91 -21.01 -30.14
C PRO A 56 -6.70 -21.36 -31.43
N GLY A 57 -7.91 -21.93 -31.32
CA GLY A 57 -8.50 -22.70 -32.42
C GLY A 57 -9.58 -22.02 -33.26
N GLU A 58 -10.16 -20.90 -32.81
CA GLU A 58 -11.44 -20.44 -33.38
C GLU A 58 -11.47 -19.01 -33.89
N GLN A 59 -10.37 -18.26 -33.85
CA GLN A 59 -10.35 -16.92 -34.43
C GLN A 59 -8.96 -16.63 -35.01
N ARG A 60 -8.90 -16.11 -36.24
CA ARG A 60 -7.69 -15.46 -36.76
C ARG A 60 -7.25 -14.40 -35.73
N PHE A 61 -6.16 -14.69 -35.02
CA PHE A 61 -5.70 -14.01 -33.80
C PHE A 61 -5.26 -12.57 -34.07
N THR A 62 -6.20 -11.62 -34.06
CA THR A 62 -5.87 -10.21 -33.84
C THR A 62 -5.58 -9.99 -32.36
N GLN A 63 -4.44 -9.35 -32.08
CA GLN A 63 -3.90 -8.98 -30.76
C GLN A 63 -4.85 -8.17 -29.84
N MET A 64 -6.10 -7.92 -30.26
CA MET A 64 -7.07 -7.06 -29.61
C MET A 64 -8.02 -7.79 -28.61
N ALA A 65 -8.19 -9.11 -28.71
CA ALA A 65 -9.19 -9.82 -27.89
C ALA A 65 -8.71 -10.16 -26.45
N MET A 66 -7.40 -10.22 -26.20
CA MET A 66 -6.80 -10.54 -24.89
C MET A 66 -6.46 -9.28 -24.07
N GLN A 67 -6.87 -8.10 -24.54
CA GLN A 67 -6.47 -6.83 -23.96
C GLN A 67 -7.26 -6.42 -22.72
N ARG A 68 -8.37 -7.06 -22.34
CA ARG A 68 -9.23 -6.58 -21.23
C ARG A 68 -9.89 -7.72 -20.48
N ALA A 69 -9.11 -8.47 -19.71
CA ALA A 69 -9.68 -9.44 -18.80
C ALA A 69 -10.13 -8.69 -17.54
N SER A 70 -11.44 -8.59 -17.35
CA SER A 70 -12.04 -8.01 -16.15
C SER A 70 -12.56 -9.15 -15.30
N PHE A 71 -12.21 -9.15 -14.02
CA PHE A 71 -12.79 -10.08 -13.09
C PHE A 71 -13.42 -9.36 -11.91
N ARG A 72 -14.50 -9.96 -11.41
CA ARG A 72 -15.10 -9.59 -10.14
C ARG A 72 -14.64 -10.61 -9.11
N CYS A 73 -14.17 -10.13 -7.97
CA CYS A 73 -13.78 -11.00 -6.89
C CYS A 73 -15.03 -11.60 -6.24
N PRO A 74 -15.29 -12.92 -6.27
CA PRO A 74 -16.47 -13.48 -5.60
C PRO A 74 -16.42 -13.39 -4.06
N GLY A 75 -15.28 -13.02 -3.46
CA GLY A 75 -15.09 -12.92 -2.00
C GLY A 75 -14.70 -11.53 -1.47
N CYS A 76 -14.55 -10.53 -2.34
CA CYS A 76 -14.38 -9.12 -1.97
C CYS A 76 -15.40 -8.32 -2.77
N THR A 77 -15.97 -7.24 -2.24
CA THR A 77 -16.94 -6.39 -2.96
C THR A 77 -16.38 -5.69 -4.20
N GLY A 78 -15.10 -5.91 -4.53
CA GLY A 78 -14.38 -5.24 -5.58
C GLY A 78 -14.32 -5.94 -6.94
N SER A 79 -14.02 -5.14 -7.95
CA SER A 79 -13.73 -5.56 -9.32
C SER A 79 -12.39 -5.00 -9.77
N MET A 80 -11.67 -5.74 -10.59
CA MET A 80 -10.44 -5.22 -11.20
C MET A 80 -10.29 -5.72 -12.63
N ARG A 81 -9.66 -4.88 -13.45
CA ARG A 81 -9.34 -5.17 -14.84
C ARG A 81 -7.84 -5.25 -14.99
N PHE A 82 -7.40 -6.24 -15.73
CA PHE A 82 -6.01 -6.37 -16.11
C PHE A 82 -5.88 -6.54 -17.62
N GLU A 83 -4.77 -6.04 -18.14
CA GLU A 83 -4.46 -6.07 -19.57
C GLU A 83 -3.12 -6.76 -19.80
N TYR A 84 -3.05 -7.58 -20.85
CA TYR A 84 -1.81 -8.24 -21.23
C TYR A 84 -0.82 -7.20 -21.78
N LYS A 85 0.36 -7.13 -21.17
CA LYS A 85 1.49 -6.35 -21.63
C LYS A 85 2.42 -7.28 -22.39
N LYS A 86 2.41 -7.17 -23.73
CA LYS A 86 3.30 -7.92 -24.62
C LYS A 86 4.74 -7.72 -24.14
N GLU A 87 5.42 -8.82 -23.80
CA GLU A 87 6.86 -8.77 -23.54
C GLU A 87 7.54 -8.12 -24.74
N ARG A 88 8.27 -7.03 -24.49
CA ARG A 88 9.31 -6.61 -25.43
C ARG A 88 10.38 -7.69 -25.33
N GLY A 89 10.32 -8.68 -26.24
CA GLY A 89 11.46 -9.56 -26.47
C GLY A 89 12.70 -8.68 -26.60
N PHE A 90 13.77 -9.04 -25.90
CA PHE A 90 14.98 -8.25 -25.64
C PHE A 90 14.87 -7.28 -24.46
N SER A 91 14.86 -7.81 -23.23
CA SER A 91 15.52 -7.09 -22.15
C SER A 91 17.02 -7.07 -22.44
N THR A 92 17.59 -5.90 -22.71
CA THR A 92 19.04 -5.77 -22.86
C THR A 92 19.72 -6.13 -21.54
N LEU A 93 21.00 -6.53 -21.57
CA LEU A 93 21.77 -6.74 -20.35
C LEU A 93 21.67 -5.52 -19.42
N GLN A 94 21.71 -4.31 -19.98
CA GLN A 94 21.52 -3.06 -19.26
C GLN A 94 20.14 -2.97 -18.57
N MET A 95 19.07 -3.40 -19.24
CA MET A 95 17.71 -3.41 -18.69
C MET A 95 17.53 -4.48 -17.60
N ASN A 96 18.15 -5.66 -17.76
CA ASN A 96 18.18 -6.70 -16.73
C ASN A 96 19.00 -6.28 -15.51
N LEU A 97 20.16 -5.67 -15.73
CA LEU A 97 21.01 -5.13 -14.66
C LEU A 97 20.30 -4.01 -13.90
N LEU A 98 19.61 -3.10 -14.60
CA LEU A 98 18.78 -2.07 -13.97
C LEU A 98 17.70 -2.69 -13.10
N ARG A 99 17.01 -3.74 -13.60
CA ARG A 99 15.98 -4.46 -12.83
C ARG A 99 16.53 -5.16 -11.60
N ILE A 100 17.71 -5.77 -11.68
CA ILE A 100 18.39 -6.41 -10.55
C ILE A 100 18.82 -5.35 -9.53
N ALA A 101 19.37 -4.23 -9.99
CA ALA A 101 19.76 -3.11 -9.15
C ALA A 101 18.55 -2.51 -8.41
N ASP A 102 17.44 -2.29 -9.11
CA ASP A 102 16.17 -1.81 -8.54
C ASP A 102 15.63 -2.80 -7.51
N LYS A 103 15.65 -4.11 -7.81
CA LYS A 103 15.20 -5.15 -6.86
C LYS A 103 16.08 -5.17 -5.61
N LYS A 104 17.40 -5.02 -5.77
CA LYS A 104 18.36 -4.97 -4.66
C LYS A 104 18.21 -3.68 -3.83
N ALA A 105 17.97 -2.54 -4.49
CA ALA A 105 17.72 -1.26 -3.85
C ALA A 105 16.41 -1.28 -3.05
N ARG A 106 15.33 -1.81 -3.64
CA ARG A 106 14.05 -2.02 -2.94
C ARG A 106 14.20 -2.94 -1.74
N LYS A 107 14.87 -4.09 -1.89
CA LYS A 107 15.13 -5.01 -0.76
C LYS A 107 15.87 -4.31 0.40
N ARG A 108 16.94 -3.56 0.08
CA ARG A 108 17.68 -2.77 1.09
C ARG A 108 16.79 -1.72 1.75
N HIS A 109 15.90 -1.10 0.99
CA HIS A 109 14.98 -0.08 1.48
C HIS A 109 13.97 -0.68 2.48
N VAL A 110 13.36 -1.82 2.13
CA VAL A 110 12.45 -2.56 3.01
C VAL A 110 13.18 -3.03 4.26
N GLU A 111 14.38 -3.60 4.14
CA GLU A 111 15.18 -4.02 5.30
C GLU A 111 15.53 -2.84 6.23
N ALA A 112 15.87 -1.68 5.67
CA ALA A 112 16.15 -0.48 6.45
C ALA A 112 14.91 0.04 7.17
N LEU A 113 13.76 0.09 6.47
CA LEU A 113 12.50 0.53 7.05
C LEU A 113 12.01 -0.45 8.11
N PHE A 114 12.12 -1.76 7.88
CA PHE A 114 11.80 -2.81 8.85
C PHE A 114 12.58 -2.62 10.14
N LYS A 115 13.92 -2.49 10.03
CA LYS A 115 14.77 -2.21 11.19
C LYS A 115 14.34 -0.93 11.91
N HIS A 116 14.00 0.12 11.16
CA HIS A 116 13.59 1.39 11.74
C HIS A 116 12.25 1.30 12.47
N LEU A 117 11.22 0.70 11.87
CA LEU A 117 9.90 0.54 12.48
C LEU A 117 9.94 -0.41 13.68
N ARG A 118 10.74 -1.48 13.62
CA ARG A 118 10.87 -2.43 14.74
C ARG A 118 11.44 -1.81 16.02
N THR A 119 12.11 -0.66 15.92
CA THR A 119 12.56 0.11 17.11
C THR A 119 11.47 0.94 17.78
N MET A 120 10.26 1.02 17.21
CA MET A 120 9.18 1.85 17.73
C MET A 120 8.20 0.99 18.53
N GLN A 121 7.82 1.49 19.72
CA GLN A 121 6.94 0.77 20.65
C GLN A 121 5.58 0.39 20.04
N VAL A 122 5.03 1.24 19.17
CA VAL A 122 3.74 1.00 18.50
C VAL A 122 3.72 -0.27 17.62
N PHE A 123 4.90 -0.76 17.21
CA PHE A 123 5.03 -1.96 16.37
C PHE A 123 5.57 -3.18 17.13
N GLU A 124 5.77 -3.11 18.45
CA GLU A 124 6.30 -4.25 19.23
C GLU A 124 5.39 -5.47 19.18
N LEU A 125 4.06 -5.24 19.21
CA LEU A 125 3.04 -6.29 19.20
C LEU A 125 2.81 -6.93 17.83
N LEU A 126 3.37 -6.37 16.75
CA LEU A 126 3.29 -6.98 15.43
C LEU A 126 4.33 -8.08 15.30
N GLU A 127 3.95 -9.19 14.67
CA GLU A 127 4.90 -10.19 14.22
C GLU A 127 5.69 -9.67 13.01
N ASP A 128 6.85 -10.26 12.74
CA ASP A 128 7.73 -9.81 11.65
C ASP A 128 7.04 -9.85 10.28
N HIS A 129 6.18 -10.87 10.06
CA HIS A 129 5.45 -11.01 8.82
C HIS A 129 4.37 -9.90 8.66
N ASP A 130 3.72 -9.51 9.75
CA ASP A 130 2.72 -8.43 9.77
C ASP A 130 3.36 -7.06 9.56
N LEU A 131 4.53 -6.85 10.15
CA LEU A 131 5.29 -5.62 9.94
C LEU A 131 5.78 -5.50 8.49
N LEU A 132 6.17 -6.61 7.85
CA LEU A 132 6.52 -6.64 6.43
C LEU A 132 5.32 -6.33 5.53
N ASP A 133 4.14 -6.89 5.85
CA ASP A 133 2.89 -6.56 5.16
C ASP A 133 2.54 -5.07 5.34
N LEU A 134 2.70 -4.51 6.53
CA LEU A 134 2.51 -3.08 6.78
C LEU A 134 3.44 -2.22 5.90
N ILE A 135 4.73 -2.61 5.82
CA ILE A 135 5.74 -1.90 5.03
C ILE A 135 5.39 -1.87 3.55
N SER A 136 4.81 -2.94 3.01
CA SER A 136 4.45 -3.00 1.59
C SER A 136 3.34 -2.03 1.18
N MET A 137 2.49 -1.63 2.13
CA MET A 137 1.42 -0.66 1.93
C MET A 137 1.86 0.79 2.22
N LEU A 138 3.04 0.97 2.82
CA LEU A 138 3.50 2.23 3.37
C LEU A 138 4.20 3.07 2.31
N LYS A 139 3.72 4.29 2.10
CA LYS A 139 4.31 5.27 1.18
C LYS A 139 5.08 6.33 1.94
N LEU A 140 6.35 6.53 1.58
CA LEU A 140 7.17 7.55 2.22
C LEU A 140 6.84 8.95 1.70
N LYS A 141 6.69 9.90 2.63
CA LYS A 141 6.55 11.34 2.34
C LYS A 141 7.49 12.15 3.20
N GLN A 142 7.90 13.32 2.72
CA GLN A 142 8.66 14.30 3.48
C GLN A 142 7.97 15.66 3.41
N PHE A 143 7.97 16.36 4.54
CA PHE A 143 7.50 17.74 4.62
C PHE A 143 8.57 18.62 5.26
N ASP A 144 8.74 19.82 4.72
CA ASP A 144 9.56 20.86 5.32
C ASP A 144 8.88 21.44 6.56
N PRO A 145 9.61 22.17 7.44
CA PRO A 145 9.02 22.85 8.59
C PRO A 145 7.88 23.79 8.20
N ASN A 146 6.95 24.00 9.13
CA ASN A 146 5.81 24.92 9.03
C ASN A 146 4.82 24.62 7.89
N LYS A 147 4.77 23.38 7.41
CA LYS A 147 3.73 22.90 6.49
C LYS A 147 2.54 22.33 7.25
N VAL A 148 1.34 22.63 6.74
CA VAL A 148 0.09 22.03 7.19
C VAL A 148 -0.03 20.65 6.54
N ILE A 149 -0.14 19.61 7.36
CA ILE A 149 -0.24 18.21 6.93
C ILE A 149 -1.71 17.77 6.95
N ILE A 150 -2.44 18.16 8.00
CA ILE A 150 -3.89 17.98 8.13
C ILE A 150 -4.47 19.33 8.54
N SER A 151 -5.60 19.71 7.95
CA SER A 151 -6.38 20.88 8.36
C SER A 151 -7.60 20.44 9.17
N GLU A 152 -7.87 21.13 10.27
CA GLU A 152 -9.09 20.96 11.05
C GLU A 152 -10.33 21.09 10.16
N GLY A 153 -11.35 20.25 10.43
CA GLY A 153 -12.59 20.21 9.66
C GLY A 153 -12.48 19.52 8.29
N THR A 154 -11.29 19.03 7.90
CA THR A 154 -11.13 18.28 6.64
C THR A 154 -11.28 16.78 6.85
N ARG A 155 -11.76 16.07 5.83
CA ARG A 155 -11.81 14.61 5.86
C ARG A 155 -10.41 14.01 5.77
N GLY A 156 -10.08 13.15 6.72
CA GLY A 156 -8.87 12.34 6.72
C GLY A 156 -8.84 11.42 5.51
N THR A 157 -7.68 11.32 4.88
CA THR A 157 -7.45 10.47 3.70
C THR A 157 -6.35 9.44 3.92
N HIS A 158 -5.45 9.72 4.87
CA HIS A 158 -4.27 8.92 5.15
C HIS A 158 -3.98 8.90 6.64
N LEU A 159 -3.46 7.76 7.10
CA LEU A 159 -2.73 7.59 8.34
C LEU A 159 -1.28 8.04 8.13
N TYR A 160 -0.67 8.63 9.15
CA TYR A 160 0.73 9.04 9.15
C TYR A 160 1.47 8.41 10.33
N ILE A 161 2.62 7.79 10.05
CA ILE A 161 3.58 7.27 11.04
C ILE A 161 4.82 8.15 10.97
N ILE A 162 5.22 8.76 12.09
CA ILE A 162 6.36 9.66 12.13
C ILE A 162 7.66 8.84 12.18
N LEU A 163 8.43 8.87 11.09
CA LEU A 163 9.72 8.15 11.01
C LEU A 163 10.85 8.98 11.60
N SER A 164 10.81 10.30 11.42
CA SER A 164 11.76 11.26 11.99
C SER A 164 11.17 12.67 11.94
N GLY A 165 11.55 13.52 12.89
CA GLY A 165 11.05 14.89 13.00
C GLY A 165 9.98 15.04 14.08
N LYS A 166 9.31 16.19 14.07
CA LYS A 166 8.27 16.58 15.04
C LYS A 166 7.15 17.32 14.33
N VAL A 167 5.92 17.09 14.79
CA VAL A 167 4.73 17.83 14.38
C VAL A 167 4.01 18.36 15.61
N ALA A 168 3.22 19.41 15.44
CA ALA A 168 2.33 19.94 16.45
C ALA A 168 0.89 19.73 16.04
N ILE A 169 0.07 19.32 17.00
CA ILE A 169 -1.38 19.24 16.88
C ILE A 169 -1.94 20.57 17.37
N ILE A 170 -2.77 21.19 16.55
CA ILE A 170 -3.26 22.56 16.72
C ILE A 170 -4.77 22.56 16.61
N LYS A 171 -5.47 23.20 17.55
CA LYS A 171 -6.94 23.25 17.58
C LYS A 171 -7.44 24.70 17.65
N GLY A 172 -8.56 24.98 16.97
CA GLY A 172 -9.23 26.29 17.02
C GLY A 172 -8.33 27.43 16.58
N ASP A 173 -8.25 28.49 17.39
CA ASP A 173 -7.47 29.71 17.14
C ASP A 173 -5.95 29.52 17.36
N ASN A 174 -5.40 28.47 16.75
CA ASN A 174 -3.98 28.16 16.71
C ASN A 174 -3.36 27.72 18.06
N GLU A 175 -4.18 27.16 18.96
CA GLU A 175 -3.73 26.60 20.23
C GLU A 175 -3.00 25.26 20.00
N VAL A 176 -1.75 25.15 20.48
CA VAL A 176 -0.97 23.91 20.40
C VAL A 176 -1.37 23.00 21.55
N ILE A 177 -2.06 21.89 21.24
CA ILE A 177 -2.55 20.95 22.26
C ILE A 177 -1.55 19.83 22.55
N ALA A 178 -0.72 19.47 21.57
CA ALA A 178 0.30 18.44 21.72
C ALA A 178 1.43 18.60 20.69
N GLU A 179 2.62 18.10 21.02
CA GLU A 179 3.70 17.88 20.05
C GLU A 179 4.07 16.40 20.06
N ILE A 180 4.05 15.81 18.87
CA ILE A 180 4.33 14.38 18.68
C ILE A 180 5.50 14.19 17.71
N GLY A 181 6.22 13.09 17.86
CA GLY A 181 7.49 12.81 17.21
C GLY A 181 7.63 11.36 16.76
N ARG A 182 8.89 10.95 16.56
CA ARG A 182 9.23 9.63 16.01
C ARG A 182 8.53 8.50 16.77
N GLY A 183 7.87 7.61 16.02
CA GLY A 183 7.16 6.45 16.55
C GLY A 183 5.68 6.69 16.81
N GLU A 184 5.24 7.94 16.82
CA GLU A 184 3.84 8.29 17.02
C GLU A 184 3.07 8.30 15.68
N ILE A 185 1.77 8.07 15.79
CA ILE A 185 0.84 7.92 14.68
C ILE A 185 -0.24 9.00 14.81
N PHE A 186 -0.67 9.56 13.67
CA PHE A 186 -1.80 10.50 13.64
C PHE A 186 -2.61 10.39 12.33
N GLY A 187 -3.79 11.01 12.33
CA GLY A 187 -4.70 11.03 11.17
C GLY A 187 -5.58 9.79 11.03
N GLU A 188 -5.42 8.82 11.92
CA GLU A 188 -6.25 7.62 12.06
C GLU A 188 -7.69 7.97 12.44
N MET A 189 -7.88 8.97 13.32
CA MET A 189 -9.19 9.22 13.93
C MET A 189 -10.25 9.50 12.88
N SER A 190 -9.98 10.43 11.96
CA SER A 190 -10.93 10.80 10.91
C SER A 190 -11.22 9.64 9.94
N LEU A 191 -10.26 8.72 9.75
CA LEU A 191 -10.45 7.52 8.95
C LEU A 191 -11.31 6.46 9.66
N LEU A 192 -11.17 6.34 10.98
CA LEU A 192 -11.86 5.38 11.82
C LEU A 192 -13.29 5.81 12.15
N SER A 193 -13.47 7.06 12.58
CA SER A 193 -14.77 7.60 12.97
C SER A 193 -15.63 7.99 11.75
N GLY A 194 -14.99 8.30 10.62
CA GLY A 194 -15.66 8.88 9.45
C GLY A 194 -15.98 10.38 9.60
N GLU A 195 -15.70 10.95 10.76
CA GLU A 195 -15.86 12.37 11.06
C GLU A 195 -14.68 13.20 10.53
N PRO A 196 -14.85 14.50 10.25
CA PRO A 196 -13.73 15.38 9.91
C PRO A 196 -12.67 15.45 11.01
N ALA A 197 -11.45 15.83 10.63
CA ALA A 197 -10.34 16.02 11.56
C ALA A 197 -10.69 17.06 12.63
N SER A 198 -10.52 16.70 13.90
CA SER A 198 -10.84 17.54 15.06
C SER A 198 -9.78 18.60 15.39
N SER A 199 -8.64 18.55 14.71
CA SER A 199 -7.49 19.44 14.87
C SER A 199 -6.64 19.45 13.59
N SER A 200 -5.85 20.51 13.42
CA SER A 200 -4.83 20.63 12.39
C SER A 200 -3.51 20.01 12.86
N VAL A 201 -2.69 19.53 11.92
CA VAL A 201 -1.36 18.98 12.23
C VAL A 201 -0.32 19.67 11.38
N HIS A 202 0.65 20.33 12.01
CA HIS A 202 1.67 21.14 11.35
C HIS A 202 3.06 20.58 11.65
N SER A 203 3.92 20.48 10.63
CA SER A 203 5.34 20.12 10.83
C SER A 203 6.11 21.20 11.58
N ARG A 204 6.90 20.82 12.59
CA ARG A 204 7.81 21.74 13.30
C ARG A 204 9.25 21.68 12.78
N THR A 205 9.65 20.52 12.26
CA THR A 205 10.97 20.27 11.68
C THR A 205 10.81 19.66 10.29
N VAL A 206 11.90 19.30 9.61
CA VAL A 206 11.80 18.42 8.44
C VAL A 206 11.30 17.06 8.94
N VAL A 207 10.13 16.64 8.49
CA VAL A 207 9.49 15.41 8.96
C VAL A 207 9.42 14.40 7.83
N LYS A 208 9.77 13.15 8.14
CA LYS A 208 9.57 12.00 7.25
C LYS A 208 8.46 11.13 7.80
N PHE A 209 7.50 10.80 6.95
CA PHE A 209 6.35 9.99 7.30
C PHE A 209 6.31 8.71 6.50
N GLY A 210 5.87 7.64 7.14
CA GLY A 210 5.19 6.55 6.47
C GLY A 210 3.70 6.88 6.36
N THR A 211 3.11 6.74 5.17
CA THR A 211 1.71 7.06 4.94
C THR A 211 0.95 5.86 4.41
N ILE A 212 -0.24 5.62 4.94
CA ILE A 212 -1.13 4.52 4.53
C ILE A 212 -2.47 5.16 4.21
N ASN A 213 -3.04 4.88 3.04
CA ASN A 213 -4.33 5.45 2.68
C ASN A 213 -5.47 4.77 3.45
N GLY A 214 -6.64 5.40 3.52
CA GLY A 214 -7.79 4.87 4.26
C GLY A 214 -8.27 3.49 3.82
N LYS A 215 -8.09 3.12 2.54
CA LYS A 215 -8.48 1.81 2.01
C LYS A 215 -7.56 0.71 2.54
N ASP A 216 -6.25 0.94 2.47
CA ASP A 216 -5.22 0.02 2.97
C ASP A 216 -5.29 -0.07 4.50
N LEU A 217 -5.57 1.03 5.20
CA LEU A 217 -5.77 1.03 6.65
C LEU A 217 -6.91 0.12 7.08
N LYS A 218 -8.07 0.17 6.41
CA LYS A 218 -9.19 -0.74 6.72
C LYS A 218 -8.82 -2.20 6.52
N PHE A 219 -8.03 -2.51 5.49
CA PHE A 219 -7.52 -3.87 5.28
C PHE A 219 -6.60 -4.32 6.42
N ILE A 220 -5.66 -3.46 6.82
CA ILE A 220 -4.72 -3.71 7.92
C ILE A 220 -5.48 -3.94 9.23
N LEU A 221 -6.43 -3.07 9.59
CA LEU A 221 -7.13 -3.16 10.87
C LEU A 221 -8.07 -4.36 10.95
N ASN A 222 -8.66 -4.78 9.83
CA ASN A 222 -9.45 -6.02 9.78
C ASN A 222 -8.58 -7.26 9.90
N ARG A 223 -7.32 -7.19 9.43
CA ARG A 223 -6.38 -8.30 9.51
C ARG A 223 -5.63 -8.35 10.85
N TYR A 224 -5.33 -7.20 11.42
CA TYR A 224 -4.50 -7.01 12.62
C TYR A 224 -5.21 -6.12 13.64
N PRO A 225 -6.20 -6.67 14.37
CA PRO A 225 -6.93 -5.90 15.39
C PRO A 225 -6.03 -5.39 16.51
N VAL A 226 -4.85 -5.98 16.72
CA VAL A 226 -3.87 -5.53 17.71
C VAL A 226 -3.41 -4.08 17.49
N LEU A 227 -3.45 -3.58 16.25
CA LEU A 227 -3.17 -2.18 15.94
C LEU A 227 -4.29 -1.23 16.37
N GLN A 228 -5.49 -1.72 16.67
CA GLN A 228 -6.59 -0.92 17.21
C GLN A 228 -6.34 -0.50 18.67
N ILE A 229 -5.48 -1.22 19.40
CA ILE A 229 -5.24 -1.01 20.84
C ILE A 229 -4.52 0.32 21.09
N PHE A 230 -3.64 0.74 20.19
CA PHE A 230 -2.90 2.01 20.33
C PHE A 230 -3.79 3.25 20.14
N SER A 231 -4.89 3.14 19.40
CA SER A 231 -5.87 4.25 19.24
C SER A 231 -6.61 4.57 20.55
N ILE A 232 -6.77 3.60 21.46
CA ILE A 232 -7.51 3.77 22.72
C ILE A 232 -6.56 4.13 23.87
N ALA A 233 -5.34 3.57 23.89
CA ALA A 233 -4.38 3.79 24.98
C ALA A 233 -3.83 5.23 25.00
N CYS A 234 -3.61 5.86 23.84
CA CYS A 234 -3.12 7.23 23.75
C CYS A 234 -4.16 8.24 24.27
N TRP A 235 -5.45 7.96 24.09
CA TRP A 235 -6.54 8.85 24.51
C TRP A 235 -6.83 8.80 26.02
N SER A 236 -6.54 7.70 26.71
CA SER A 236 -6.86 7.59 28.15
C SER A 236 -5.94 8.43 29.05
N THR A 237 -4.81 8.95 28.53
CA THR A 237 -3.86 9.76 29.31
C THR A 237 -3.99 11.27 29.08
N GLU A 238 -4.73 11.70 28.06
CA GLU A 238 -4.91 13.12 27.71
C GLU A 238 -6.24 13.72 28.21
N LEU A 239 -7.05 12.94 28.93
CA LEU A 239 -8.32 13.36 29.57
C LEU A 239 -8.21 13.58 31.09
N LYS A 240 -7.01 13.90 31.60
CA LYS A 240 -6.81 14.37 32.98
C LYS A 240 -6.19 15.75 33.03
#